data_AF-A0A7C7ZIU0-F1
#
_entry.id   AF-A0A7C7ZIU0-F1
#
_cell.length_a   1.000
_cell.length_b   1.000
_cell.length_c   1.000
_cell.angle_alpha   90.00
_cell.angle_beta   90.00
_cell.angle_gamma   90.00
#
_symmetry.space_group_name_H-M   'P 1'
#
loop_
_entity.id
_entity.type
_entity.pdbx_description
1 polymer ?
#
loop_
_entity_poly.entity_id
_entity_poly.type
_entity_poly.pdbx_seq_one_letter_code
_entity_poly.pdbx_strand_id
1 'polypeptide(L)'
;MSRSLPLLGHLGALRKNPIALFQRVRDELGEIGEINFAGNRVVMMMGEEAQEAFFRGSDEQLDQAAAYPFMTPVFGEGVVFDGTPEQRKQAIRNQSLTAKFMKGHAETISAEVKRMMDGMGDGGEIDVLDFFSELTIYTSSACLIGKEFREELTPEYFKTFYELEKGTDAIAYVNPYLPLPAFRARDKARVRLVAMLTEIFERRRQDPESTRELFDVLLTLKNEQGEHRYSIDKITGMFISLMFAGHHTTSGTAAWTLIELLKHPHILKGVVSELDTLYADGREVSHQALREIPILEHSVMEALRLHPPLIILMRKVMYDFHYKGWTIPAGKLVGVSPSVSNRMPENFPEPNQYDPKRYEPGREEDKQAFAWIPFGAGRHKCVGSAFAMMQLKAIFSDLLRNYEFELCQPRDSYKNDHSKMVVQIEQPCHARYRRRTSSNANVAATSHSEVKRAPLAPGTFRLSVDLDLCQGHGVCAEEAPELFSINKQQNKVVLESETASSEFRQKIALAVQHCPTRALKIEDS
;
A
#
# COMPACT_ATOMS: atom_id res chain seq x y z
N MET A 1 30.47 -8.75 11.32
CA MET A 1 29.77 -9.86 10.66
C MET A 1 30.76 -10.68 9.85
N SER A 2 30.56 -11.99 9.78
CA SER A 2 31.34 -12.88 8.92
C SER A 2 31.13 -12.59 7.40
N ARG A 3 32.09 -13.00 6.55
CA ARG A 3 31.98 -13.00 5.06
C ARG A 3 31.90 -11.64 4.35
N SER A 4 32.43 -10.57 4.94
CA SER A 4 32.62 -9.29 4.24
C SER A 4 33.85 -9.32 3.31
N LEU A 5 33.71 -8.84 2.07
CA LEU A 5 34.84 -8.68 1.15
C LEU A 5 35.55 -7.32 1.38
N PRO A 6 36.88 -7.23 1.18
CA PRO A 6 37.58 -5.95 1.15
C PRO A 6 36.96 -5.00 0.11
N LEU A 7 36.80 -3.72 0.47
CA LEU A 7 36.18 -2.64 -0.33
C LEU A 7 34.69 -2.81 -0.65
N LEU A 8 34.23 -3.99 -1.06
CA LEU A 8 32.83 -4.24 -1.45
C LEU A 8 31.91 -4.55 -0.26
N GLY A 9 32.47 -4.95 0.88
CA GLY A 9 31.70 -5.34 2.06
C GLY A 9 30.77 -6.51 1.74
N HIS A 10 29.47 -6.30 1.94
CA HIS A 10 28.40 -7.27 1.76
C HIS A 10 27.59 -7.04 0.47
N LEU A 11 28.05 -6.18 -0.45
CA LEU A 11 27.31 -5.82 -1.67
C LEU A 11 26.94 -7.05 -2.53
N GLY A 12 27.84 -8.03 -2.66
CA GLY A 12 27.55 -9.28 -3.38
C GLY A 12 26.45 -10.11 -2.72
N ALA A 13 26.44 -10.19 -1.39
CA ALA A 13 25.38 -10.86 -0.64
C ALA A 13 24.04 -10.11 -0.75
N LEU A 14 24.07 -8.78 -0.70
CA LEU A 14 22.90 -7.92 -0.89
C LEU A 14 22.26 -8.13 -2.27
N ARG A 15 23.05 -8.17 -3.35
CA ARG A 15 22.52 -8.38 -4.71
C ARG A 15 22.01 -9.79 -4.95
N LYS A 16 22.61 -10.80 -4.31
CA LYS A 16 22.27 -12.22 -4.52
C LYS A 16 21.06 -12.66 -3.70
N ASN A 17 21.05 -12.35 -2.39
CA ASN A 17 19.97 -12.73 -1.49
C ASN A 17 19.97 -11.76 -0.28
N PRO A 18 19.33 -10.59 -0.41
CA PRO A 18 19.34 -9.57 0.64
C PRO A 18 18.63 -10.05 1.91
N ILE A 19 17.54 -10.81 1.79
CA ILE A 19 16.81 -11.34 2.95
C ILE A 19 17.70 -12.27 3.78
N ALA A 20 18.42 -13.20 3.14
CA ALA A 20 19.34 -14.08 3.85
C ALA A 20 20.52 -13.33 4.49
N LEU A 21 20.94 -12.20 3.91
CA LEU A 21 21.92 -11.31 4.55
C LEU A 21 21.32 -10.68 5.81
N PHE A 22 20.13 -10.09 5.74
CA PHE A 22 19.48 -9.44 6.88
C PHE A 22 19.14 -10.42 8.00
N GLN A 23 18.63 -11.61 7.66
CA GLN A 23 18.40 -12.68 8.63
C GLN A 23 19.71 -13.06 9.34
N ARG A 24 20.81 -13.22 8.59
CA ARG A 24 22.11 -13.51 9.20
C ARG A 24 22.61 -12.40 10.14
N VAL A 25 22.29 -11.14 9.86
CA VAL A 25 22.57 -10.04 10.82
C VAL A 25 21.88 -10.33 12.14
N ARG A 26 20.59 -10.69 12.11
CA ARG A 26 19.80 -10.97 13.31
C ARG A 26 20.34 -12.19 14.06
N ASP A 27 20.61 -13.26 13.33
CA ASP A 27 21.06 -14.52 13.91
C ASP A 27 22.46 -14.41 14.55
N GLU A 28 23.38 -13.66 13.93
CA GLU A 28 24.75 -13.50 14.44
C GLU A 28 24.89 -12.39 15.50
N LEU A 29 24.13 -11.29 15.39
CA LEU A 29 24.37 -10.06 16.15
C LEU A 29 23.18 -9.60 17.02
N GLY A 30 22.01 -10.23 16.89
CA GLY A 30 20.83 -9.90 17.69
C GLY A 30 20.09 -8.66 17.20
N GLU A 31 19.71 -7.76 18.12
CA GLU A 31 18.86 -6.60 17.79
C GLU A 31 19.55 -5.52 16.95
N ILE A 32 20.87 -5.40 17.09
CA ILE A 32 21.67 -4.36 16.45
C ILE A 32 22.83 -5.01 15.71
N GLY A 33 22.94 -4.76 14.40
CA GLY A 33 24.05 -5.27 13.62
C GLY A 33 24.39 -4.40 12.41
N GLU A 34 25.69 -4.14 12.19
CA GLU A 34 26.16 -3.30 11.08
C GLU A 34 26.48 -4.13 9.83
N ILE A 35 25.95 -3.68 8.69
CA ILE A 35 26.30 -4.13 7.34
C ILE A 35 26.97 -2.99 6.58
N ASN A 36 27.76 -3.36 5.58
CA ASN A 36 28.54 -2.42 4.76
C ASN A 36 28.34 -2.74 3.28
N PHE A 37 27.89 -1.78 2.49
CA PHE A 37 27.73 -1.87 1.04
C PHE A 37 28.68 -0.88 0.37
N ALA A 38 29.87 -1.35 -0.03
CA ALA A 38 30.86 -0.53 -0.72
C ALA A 38 31.17 0.84 -0.05
N GLY A 39 31.25 0.87 1.27
CA GLY A 39 31.52 2.09 2.07
C GLY A 39 30.31 2.64 2.80
N ASN A 40 29.09 2.32 2.33
CA ASN A 40 27.86 2.71 3.00
C ASN A 40 27.53 1.73 4.13
N ARG A 41 27.70 2.17 5.37
CA ARG A 41 27.44 1.39 6.58
C ARG A 41 26.01 1.61 7.06
N VAL A 42 25.25 0.53 7.16
CA VAL A 42 23.87 0.51 7.64
C VAL A 42 23.81 -0.28 8.94
N VAL A 43 23.33 0.34 10.01
CA VAL A 43 23.07 -0.35 11.27
C VAL A 43 21.62 -0.86 11.24
N MET A 44 21.48 -2.18 11.12
CA MET A 44 20.20 -2.85 11.16
C MET A 44 19.67 -2.89 12.60
N MET A 45 18.41 -2.52 12.77
CA MET A 45 17.65 -2.50 14.01
C MET A 45 16.48 -3.48 13.85
N MET A 46 16.52 -4.61 14.57
CA MET A 46 15.55 -5.71 14.39
C MET A 46 15.04 -6.23 15.73
N GLY A 47 13.75 -6.55 15.81
CA GLY A 47 13.04 -6.76 17.07
C GLY A 47 12.17 -5.54 17.42
N GLU A 48 11.10 -5.76 18.17
CA GLU A 48 10.03 -4.76 18.35
C GLU A 48 10.52 -3.45 18.97
N GLU A 49 11.32 -3.50 20.04
CA GLU A 49 11.86 -2.31 20.71
C GLU A 49 12.81 -1.49 19.80
N ALA A 50 13.67 -2.17 19.04
CA ALA A 50 14.62 -1.52 18.14
C ALA A 50 13.88 -0.86 16.96
N GLN A 51 12.85 -1.53 16.45
CA GLN A 51 11.97 -1.01 15.40
C GLN A 51 11.13 0.17 15.91
N GLU A 52 10.61 0.10 17.14
CA GLU A 52 9.92 1.22 17.77
C GLU A 52 10.81 2.46 17.83
N ALA A 53 12.06 2.31 18.29
CA ALA A 53 13.02 3.41 18.33
C ALA A 53 13.28 4.02 16.94
N PHE A 54 13.38 3.17 15.90
CA PHE A 54 13.50 3.62 14.51
C PHE A 54 12.26 4.38 14.02
N PHE A 55 11.06 3.81 14.18
CA PHE A 55 9.81 4.39 13.65
C PHE A 55 9.32 5.61 14.44
N ARG A 56 9.72 5.73 15.72
CA ARG A 56 9.46 6.90 16.57
C ARG A 56 10.56 7.97 16.49
N GLY A 57 11.63 7.77 15.71
CA GLY A 57 12.61 8.83 15.43
C GLY A 57 11.94 10.05 14.80
N SER A 58 12.41 11.26 15.14
CA SER A 58 11.97 12.47 14.46
C SER A 58 12.72 12.65 13.14
N ASP A 59 12.20 13.48 12.24
CA ASP A 59 12.83 13.71 10.92
C ASP A 59 14.15 14.46 11.05
N GLU A 60 14.29 15.27 12.11
CA GLU A 60 15.53 15.96 12.44
C GLU A 60 16.61 14.99 12.93
N GLN A 61 16.21 13.85 13.52
CA GLN A 61 17.13 12.85 14.08
C GLN A 61 17.43 11.72 13.10
N LEU A 62 16.39 11.18 12.45
CA LEU A 62 16.42 10.07 11.51
C LEU A 62 15.76 10.53 10.19
N ASP A 63 16.55 11.13 9.29
CA ASP A 63 16.04 11.71 8.06
C ASP A 63 15.81 10.62 6.99
N GLN A 64 14.59 10.56 6.45
CA GLN A 64 14.24 9.68 5.34
C GLN A 64 14.80 10.18 4.01
N ALA A 65 14.69 11.46 3.69
CA ALA A 65 15.16 12.00 2.40
C ALA A 65 16.62 11.67 2.15
N ALA A 66 17.45 11.93 3.17
CA ALA A 66 18.89 11.69 3.09
C ALA A 66 19.28 10.20 2.99
N ALA A 67 18.34 9.27 3.22
CA ALA A 67 18.56 7.83 3.08
C ALA A 67 18.22 7.29 1.68
N TYR A 68 17.46 8.03 0.87
CA TYR A 68 17.03 7.62 -0.48
C TYR A 68 17.51 8.55 -1.61
N PRO A 69 18.77 9.06 -1.61
CA PRO A 69 19.25 9.99 -2.64
C PRO A 69 19.29 9.36 -4.05
N PHE A 70 19.25 8.04 -4.13
CA PHE A 70 19.21 7.30 -5.37
C PHE A 70 17.87 7.38 -6.12
N MET A 71 16.82 7.88 -5.48
CA MET A 71 15.54 8.15 -6.14
C MET A 71 15.52 9.52 -6.82
N THR A 72 16.47 10.42 -6.54
CA THR A 72 16.55 11.74 -7.17
C THR A 72 16.65 11.66 -8.70
N PRO A 73 17.44 10.76 -9.32
CA PRO A 73 17.43 10.60 -10.78
C PRO A 73 16.12 10.05 -11.36
N VAL A 74 15.25 9.46 -10.54
CA VAL A 74 13.94 8.93 -10.96
C VAL A 74 12.88 10.03 -10.86
N PHE A 75 12.78 10.67 -9.69
CA PHE A 75 11.75 11.68 -9.41
C PHE A 75 12.13 13.06 -9.93
N GLY A 76 13.42 13.41 -9.92
CA GLY A 76 13.91 14.75 -10.23
C GLY A 76 14.27 15.56 -8.99
N GLU A 77 14.96 16.66 -9.25
CA GLU A 77 15.39 17.60 -8.22
C GLU A 77 14.18 18.32 -7.59
N GLY A 78 14.22 18.50 -6.27
CA GLY A 78 13.16 19.17 -5.52
C GLY A 78 11.84 18.40 -5.44
N VAL A 79 11.83 17.09 -5.70
CA VAL A 79 10.65 16.22 -5.68
C VAL A 79 10.80 15.12 -4.62
N VAL A 80 9.78 14.97 -3.76
CA VAL A 80 9.68 13.98 -2.68
C VAL A 80 10.95 13.91 -1.83
N PHE A 81 11.92 13.06 -2.14
CA PHE A 81 13.13 12.89 -1.32
C PHE A 81 14.16 14.01 -1.50
N ASP A 82 14.08 14.81 -2.56
CA ASP A 82 14.98 15.95 -2.78
C ASP A 82 14.31 17.31 -2.45
N GLY A 83 13.11 17.28 -1.86
CA GLY A 83 12.35 18.48 -1.49
C GLY A 83 12.68 19.01 -0.08
N THR A 84 12.38 20.29 0.16
CA THR A 84 12.46 20.87 1.52
C THR A 84 11.52 20.14 2.49
N PRO A 85 11.74 20.21 3.82
CA PRO A 85 10.83 19.59 4.80
C PRO A 85 9.35 19.98 4.60
N GLU A 86 9.06 21.24 4.26
CA GLU A 86 7.71 21.73 3.97
C GLU A 86 7.13 21.12 2.70
N GLN A 87 7.93 21.05 1.62
CA GLN A 87 7.51 20.43 0.37
C GLN A 87 7.22 18.94 0.56
N ARG A 88 8.04 18.24 1.35
CA ARG A 88 7.83 16.85 1.76
C ARG A 88 6.54 16.67 2.53
N LYS A 89 6.32 17.50 3.54
CA LYS A 89 5.09 17.48 4.35
C LYS A 89 3.83 17.73 3.50
N GLN A 90 3.94 18.58 2.48
CA GLN A 90 2.84 18.83 1.54
C GLN A 90 2.61 17.65 0.59
N ALA A 91 3.66 17.00 0.08
CA ALA A 91 3.55 15.80 -0.76
C ALA A 91 2.89 14.62 -0.01
N ILE A 92 3.18 14.47 1.28
CA ILE A 92 2.56 13.47 2.18
C ILE A 92 1.05 13.72 2.36
N ARG A 93 0.60 14.98 2.29
CA ARG A 93 -0.82 15.39 2.39
C ARG A 93 -1.53 15.28 1.04
N ASN A 94 -1.34 14.17 0.33
CA ASN A 94 -2.02 13.96 -0.94
C ASN A 94 -3.54 13.88 -0.70
N GLN A 95 -4.29 14.86 -1.23
CA GLN A 95 -5.74 14.94 -1.06
C GLN A 95 -6.47 13.76 -1.69
N SER A 96 -5.93 13.15 -2.75
CA SER A 96 -6.57 12.00 -3.41
C SER A 96 -6.59 10.74 -2.54
N LEU A 97 -5.77 10.69 -1.48
CA LEU A 97 -5.73 9.59 -0.51
C LEU A 97 -6.64 9.83 0.71
N THR A 98 -7.41 10.92 0.74
CA THR A 98 -8.35 11.20 1.84
C THR A 98 -9.63 10.37 1.72
N ALA A 99 -10.29 10.10 2.85
CA ALA A 99 -11.53 9.31 2.94
C ALA A 99 -12.62 9.79 1.95
N LYS A 100 -12.71 11.11 1.73
CA LYS A 100 -13.65 11.73 0.79
C LYS A 100 -13.57 11.15 -0.63
N PHE A 101 -12.38 10.78 -1.11
CA PHE A 101 -12.19 10.26 -2.47
C PHE A 101 -12.22 8.73 -2.55
N MET A 102 -12.08 8.02 -1.43
CA MET A 102 -12.02 6.54 -1.41
C MET A 102 -13.26 5.90 -2.05
N LYS A 103 -14.45 6.48 -1.88
CA LYS A 103 -15.67 5.99 -2.52
C LYS A 103 -15.56 5.96 -4.05
N GLY A 104 -15.18 7.09 -4.66
CA GLY A 104 -15.04 7.19 -6.11
C GLY A 104 -13.89 6.34 -6.65
N HIS A 105 -12.85 6.12 -5.85
CA HIS A 105 -11.75 5.24 -6.22
C HIS A 105 -12.17 3.77 -6.30
N ALA A 106 -12.96 3.26 -5.34
CA ALA A 106 -13.47 1.89 -5.41
C ALA A 106 -14.25 1.63 -6.71
N GLU A 107 -15.12 2.56 -7.09
CA GLU A 107 -15.89 2.51 -8.34
C GLU A 107 -14.98 2.59 -9.58
N THR A 108 -13.99 3.49 -9.55
CA THR A 108 -13.02 3.66 -10.65
C THR A 108 -12.15 2.41 -10.83
N ILE A 109 -11.71 1.80 -9.74
CA ILE A 109 -10.91 0.58 -9.76
C ILE A 109 -11.74 -0.57 -10.34
N SER A 110 -12.98 -0.75 -9.87
CA SER A 110 -13.86 -1.78 -10.41
C SER A 110 -14.10 -1.61 -11.92
N ALA A 111 -14.29 -0.37 -12.38
CA ALA A 111 -14.46 -0.08 -13.80
C ALA A 111 -13.23 -0.47 -14.64
N GLU A 112 -12.01 -0.19 -14.17
CA GLU A 112 -10.78 -0.59 -14.84
C GLU A 112 -10.57 -2.11 -14.83
N VAL A 113 -10.90 -2.78 -13.72
CA VAL A 113 -10.83 -4.26 -13.65
C VAL A 113 -11.80 -4.89 -14.66
N LYS A 114 -13.04 -4.39 -14.74
CA LYS A 114 -14.03 -4.84 -15.72
C LYS A 114 -13.56 -4.62 -17.15
N ARG A 115 -13.02 -3.43 -17.45
CA ARG A 115 -12.44 -3.11 -18.76
C ARG A 115 -11.29 -4.06 -19.14
N MET A 116 -10.46 -4.46 -18.18
CA MET A 116 -9.40 -5.45 -18.42
C MET A 116 -9.97 -6.86 -18.62
N MET A 117 -11.00 -7.25 -17.86
CA MET A 117 -11.69 -8.54 -18.00
C MET A 117 -12.42 -8.70 -19.35
N ASP A 118 -12.90 -7.62 -19.95
CA ASP A 118 -13.56 -7.65 -21.26
C ASP A 118 -12.63 -8.22 -22.36
N GLY A 119 -11.31 -8.04 -22.20
CA GLY A 119 -10.29 -8.59 -23.10
C GLY A 119 -9.88 -10.04 -22.83
N MET A 120 -10.29 -10.64 -21.70
CA MET A 120 -9.81 -11.95 -21.27
C MET A 120 -10.52 -13.14 -21.95
N GLY A 121 -11.73 -12.98 -22.49
CA GLY A 121 -12.51 -14.09 -23.05
C GLY A 121 -12.96 -15.12 -22.00
N ASP A 122 -13.23 -16.36 -22.42
CA ASP A 122 -13.76 -17.43 -21.53
C ASP A 122 -12.68 -18.27 -20.83
N GLY A 123 -11.43 -18.16 -21.27
CA GLY A 123 -10.30 -18.82 -20.63
C GLY A 123 -9.00 -18.62 -21.41
N GLY A 124 -7.88 -18.77 -20.71
CA GLY A 124 -6.56 -18.52 -21.26
C GLY A 124 -5.46 -18.66 -20.22
N GLU A 125 -4.30 -18.09 -20.52
CA GLU A 125 -3.14 -18.02 -19.63
C GLU A 125 -2.66 -16.57 -19.55
N ILE A 126 -2.28 -16.14 -18.35
CA ILE A 126 -1.65 -14.84 -18.09
C ILE A 126 -0.31 -15.05 -17.41
N ASP A 127 0.66 -14.17 -17.68
CA ASP A 127 1.70 -13.90 -16.69
C ASP A 127 1.11 -13.00 -15.61
N VAL A 128 1.14 -13.49 -14.37
CA VAL A 128 0.44 -12.85 -13.25
C VAL A 128 1.02 -11.47 -12.93
N LEU A 129 2.34 -11.30 -13.05
CA LEU A 129 2.99 -10.02 -12.81
C LEU A 129 2.66 -9.02 -13.91
N ASP A 130 2.72 -9.42 -15.18
CA ASP A 130 2.37 -8.53 -16.30
C ASP A 130 0.92 -8.06 -16.17
N PHE A 131 -0.01 -9.00 -15.91
CA PHE A 131 -1.43 -8.71 -15.72
C PHE A 131 -1.66 -7.69 -14.60
N PHE A 132 -1.13 -7.94 -13.40
CA PHE A 132 -1.34 -7.02 -12.29
C PHE A 132 -0.56 -5.72 -12.44
N SER A 133 0.60 -5.72 -13.11
CA SER A 133 1.36 -4.49 -13.38
C SER A 133 0.60 -3.58 -14.34
N GLU A 134 -0.03 -4.13 -15.38
CA GLU A 134 -0.89 -3.37 -16.29
C GLU A 134 -2.17 -2.87 -15.58
N LEU A 135 -2.84 -3.72 -14.80
CA LEU A 135 -4.05 -3.32 -14.07
C LEU A 135 -3.78 -2.21 -13.05
N THR A 136 -2.71 -2.34 -12.29
CA THR A 136 -2.39 -1.41 -11.20
C THR A 136 -1.90 -0.07 -11.71
N ILE A 137 -1.28 -0.01 -12.89
CA ILE A 137 -0.90 1.28 -13.47
C ILE A 137 -2.13 2.06 -13.96
N TYR A 138 -3.10 1.39 -14.60
CA TYR A 138 -4.37 2.01 -14.99
C TYR A 138 -5.17 2.51 -13.79
N THR A 139 -5.31 1.67 -12.77
CA THR A 139 -6.07 2.04 -11.57
C THR A 139 -5.39 3.13 -10.76
N SER A 140 -4.06 3.10 -10.65
CA SER A 140 -3.29 4.14 -9.95
C SER A 140 -3.33 5.48 -10.70
N SER A 141 -3.16 5.48 -12.02
CA SER A 141 -3.24 6.72 -12.79
C SER A 141 -4.64 7.33 -12.74
N ALA A 142 -5.68 6.51 -12.91
CA ALA A 142 -7.07 6.97 -12.87
C ALA A 142 -7.47 7.56 -11.52
N CYS A 143 -7.03 6.95 -10.41
CA CYS A 143 -7.39 7.40 -9.06
C CYS A 143 -6.50 8.53 -8.54
N LEU A 144 -5.19 8.47 -8.78
CA LEU A 144 -4.23 9.37 -8.14
C LEU A 144 -3.96 10.62 -8.97
N ILE A 145 -4.13 10.55 -10.30
CA ILE A 145 -3.87 11.66 -11.22
C ILE A 145 -5.16 12.11 -11.88
N GLY A 146 -5.86 11.20 -12.58
CA GLY A 146 -7.07 11.52 -13.31
C GLY A 146 -7.44 10.45 -14.35
N LYS A 147 -8.74 10.36 -14.66
CA LYS A 147 -9.27 9.42 -15.65
C LYS A 147 -8.82 9.79 -17.06
N GLU A 148 -8.75 11.08 -17.38
CA GLU A 148 -8.32 11.52 -18.71
C GLU A 148 -6.82 11.29 -18.88
N PHE A 149 -6.02 11.53 -17.84
CA PHE A 149 -4.62 11.12 -17.84
C PHE A 149 -4.45 9.60 -18.04
N ARG A 150 -5.31 8.77 -17.43
CA ARG A 150 -5.30 7.33 -17.68
C ARG A 150 -5.52 7.00 -19.16
N GLU A 151 -6.43 7.69 -19.85
CA GLU A 151 -6.69 7.44 -21.27
C GLU A 151 -5.53 7.85 -22.19
N GLU A 152 -4.60 8.68 -21.71
CA GLU A 152 -3.39 9.09 -22.41
C GLU A 152 -2.23 8.08 -22.26
N LEU A 153 -2.39 7.05 -21.41
CA LEU A 153 -1.34 6.05 -21.19
C LEU A 153 -1.24 5.08 -22.37
N THR A 154 -0.30 5.37 -23.26
CA THR A 154 0.02 4.52 -24.42
C THR A 154 0.99 3.38 -24.07
N PRO A 155 1.10 2.34 -24.91
CA PRO A 155 2.15 1.33 -24.78
C PRO A 155 3.58 1.92 -24.72
N GLU A 156 3.81 3.06 -25.38
CA GLU A 156 5.10 3.77 -25.31
C GLU A 156 5.34 4.34 -23.90
N TYR A 157 4.31 4.91 -23.27
CA TYR A 157 4.39 5.42 -21.90
C TYR A 157 4.78 4.29 -20.94
N PHE A 158 4.10 3.14 -21.02
CA PHE A 158 4.40 1.97 -20.18
C PHE A 158 5.83 1.48 -20.35
N LYS A 159 6.26 1.32 -21.60
CA LYS A 159 7.63 0.91 -21.89
C LYS A 159 8.65 1.91 -21.33
N THR A 160 8.37 3.20 -21.44
CA THR A 160 9.26 4.26 -20.95
C THR A 160 9.31 4.27 -19.43
N PHE A 161 8.16 4.14 -18.76
CA PHE A 161 8.07 4.03 -17.32
C PHE A 161 8.83 2.79 -16.81
N TYR A 162 8.69 1.65 -17.48
CA TYR A 162 9.43 0.43 -17.15
C TYR A 162 10.96 0.58 -17.29
N GLU A 163 11.44 1.29 -18.31
CA GLU A 163 12.87 1.59 -18.45
C GLU A 163 13.39 2.53 -17.35
N LEU A 164 12.55 3.45 -16.86
CA LEU A 164 12.86 4.28 -15.69
C LEU A 164 13.07 3.41 -14.45
N GLU A 165 12.18 2.44 -14.23
CA GLU A 165 12.19 1.55 -13.06
C GLU A 165 13.40 0.63 -13.03
N LYS A 166 13.85 0.10 -14.17
CA LYS A 166 15.08 -0.70 -14.27
C LYS A 166 16.32 0.03 -13.75
N GLY A 167 16.27 1.36 -13.68
CA GLY A 167 17.30 2.22 -13.09
C GLY A 167 17.47 2.12 -11.58
N THR A 168 16.72 1.23 -10.91
CA THR A 168 16.68 1.05 -9.45
C THR A 168 17.44 -0.19 -8.97
N ASP A 169 18.49 -0.64 -9.68
CA ASP A 169 19.38 -1.72 -9.21
C ASP A 169 20.02 -1.38 -7.85
N ALA A 170 20.26 -2.38 -7.00
CA ALA A 170 20.86 -2.19 -5.69
C ALA A 170 22.21 -1.44 -5.69
N ILE A 171 22.94 -1.40 -6.81
CA ILE A 171 24.14 -0.56 -6.95
C ILE A 171 23.85 0.94 -6.82
N ALA A 172 22.60 1.36 -7.02
CA ALA A 172 22.16 2.75 -6.83
C ALA A 172 22.33 3.21 -5.36
N TYR A 173 22.30 2.30 -4.39
CA TYR A 173 22.63 2.59 -2.99
C TYR A 173 24.09 3.03 -2.79
N VAL A 174 24.99 2.69 -3.71
CA VAL A 174 26.40 3.10 -3.67
C VAL A 174 26.57 4.44 -4.36
N ASN A 175 26.16 4.50 -5.63
CA ASN A 175 26.17 5.73 -6.41
C ASN A 175 25.15 5.60 -7.56
N PRO A 176 24.07 6.41 -7.56
CA PRO A 176 23.01 6.33 -8.57
C PRO A 176 23.37 6.99 -9.92
N TYR A 177 24.56 7.60 -10.04
CA TYR A 177 25.05 8.31 -11.23
C TYR A 177 26.19 7.58 -11.95
N LEU A 178 26.46 6.31 -11.58
CA LEU A 178 27.46 5.51 -12.29
C LEU A 178 27.10 5.39 -13.79
N PRO A 179 28.08 5.32 -14.70
CA PRO A 179 27.85 5.27 -16.15
C PRO A 179 27.40 3.87 -16.63
N LEU A 180 26.44 3.27 -15.94
CA LEU A 180 25.90 1.95 -16.23
C LEU A 180 24.82 2.02 -17.32
N PRO A 181 24.67 0.98 -18.18
CA PRO A 181 23.62 0.94 -19.20
C PRO A 181 22.22 1.18 -18.63
N ALA A 182 21.89 0.56 -17.50
CA ALA A 182 20.59 0.73 -16.84
C ALA A 182 20.34 2.17 -16.35
N PHE A 183 21.36 2.87 -15.85
CA PHE A 183 21.21 4.25 -15.37
C PHE A 183 21.09 5.24 -16.53
N ARG A 184 21.83 5.02 -17.64
CA ARG A 184 21.65 5.80 -18.86
C ARG A 184 20.26 5.60 -19.47
N ALA A 185 19.75 4.37 -19.46
CA ALA A 185 18.39 4.07 -19.92
C ALA A 185 17.34 4.77 -19.05
N ARG A 186 17.49 4.73 -17.72
CA ARG A 186 16.68 5.47 -16.76
C ARG A 186 16.65 6.97 -17.05
N ASP A 187 17.81 7.60 -17.20
CA ASP A 187 17.89 9.05 -17.39
C ASP A 187 17.24 9.45 -18.72
N LYS A 188 17.44 8.66 -19.78
CA LYS A 188 16.76 8.85 -21.08
C LYS A 188 15.25 8.66 -20.95
N ALA A 189 14.80 7.66 -20.20
CA ALA A 189 13.38 7.40 -19.95
C ALA A 189 12.73 8.58 -19.21
N ARG A 190 13.39 9.14 -18.19
CA ARG A 190 12.88 10.32 -17.48
C ARG A 190 12.67 11.50 -18.42
N VAL A 191 13.66 11.82 -19.26
CA VAL A 191 13.54 12.90 -20.25
C VAL A 191 12.38 12.65 -21.21
N ARG A 192 12.18 11.41 -21.66
CA ARG A 192 11.05 11.06 -22.54
C ARG A 192 9.70 11.20 -21.83
N LEU A 193 9.58 10.79 -20.57
CA LEU A 193 8.34 10.97 -19.78
C LEU A 193 7.98 12.45 -19.62
N VAL A 194 8.99 13.31 -19.36
CA VAL A 194 8.78 14.78 -19.32
C VAL A 194 8.29 15.30 -20.66
N ALA A 195 8.87 14.84 -21.77
CA ALA A 195 8.43 15.23 -23.11
C ALA A 195 6.99 14.79 -23.39
N MET A 196 6.63 13.54 -23.08
CA MET A 196 5.26 13.02 -23.25
C MET A 196 4.23 13.83 -22.44
N LEU A 197 4.54 14.14 -21.18
CA LEU A 197 3.65 14.96 -20.35
C LEU A 197 3.56 16.40 -20.84
N THR A 198 4.64 16.94 -21.43
CA THR A 198 4.62 18.25 -22.09
C THR A 198 3.71 18.23 -23.32
N GLU A 199 3.77 17.17 -24.14
CA GLU A 199 2.90 16.99 -25.30
C GLU A 199 1.41 16.90 -24.88
N ILE A 200 1.11 16.14 -23.82
CA ILE A 200 -0.24 16.05 -23.24
C ILE A 200 -0.69 17.44 -22.76
N PHE A 201 0.17 18.19 -22.07
CA PHE A 201 -0.13 19.54 -21.60
C PHE A 201 -0.53 20.47 -22.75
N GLU A 202 0.32 20.57 -23.77
CA GLU A 202 0.11 21.53 -24.85
C GLU A 202 -1.17 21.21 -25.64
N ARG A 203 -1.52 19.92 -25.80
CA ARG A 203 -2.81 19.53 -26.40
C ARG A 203 -3.99 19.92 -25.51
N ARG A 204 -3.97 19.60 -24.22
CA ARG A 204 -5.09 19.88 -23.29
C ARG A 204 -5.33 21.38 -23.12
N ARG A 205 -4.28 22.20 -23.15
CA ARG A 205 -4.40 23.67 -23.09
C ARG A 205 -5.18 24.26 -24.27
N GLN A 206 -5.18 23.58 -25.40
CA GLN A 206 -5.89 24.00 -26.61
C GLN A 206 -7.34 23.48 -26.65
N ASP A 207 -7.72 22.59 -25.75
CA ASP A 207 -9.06 21.99 -25.68
C ASP A 207 -9.91 22.66 -24.58
N PRO A 208 -10.88 23.53 -24.94
CA PRO A 208 -11.75 24.19 -23.97
C PRO A 208 -12.74 23.24 -23.28
N GLU A 209 -12.93 22.02 -23.77
CA GLU A 209 -13.83 21.01 -23.19
C GLU A 209 -13.11 20.05 -22.22
N SER A 210 -11.78 20.17 -22.05
CA SER A 210 -11.03 19.32 -21.12
C SER A 210 -11.50 19.53 -19.67
N THR A 211 -11.82 18.44 -18.96
CA THR A 211 -12.10 18.51 -17.52
C THR A 211 -10.84 18.95 -16.78
N ARG A 212 -11.01 19.69 -15.67
CA ARG A 212 -9.90 20.07 -14.80
C ARG A 212 -9.55 18.93 -13.85
N GLU A 213 -8.42 18.28 -14.07
CA GLU A 213 -7.86 17.24 -13.20
C GLU A 213 -6.72 17.78 -12.31
N LEU A 214 -6.10 16.90 -11.51
CA LEU A 214 -4.96 17.26 -10.66
C LEU A 214 -3.85 17.95 -11.46
N PHE A 215 -3.63 17.47 -12.69
CA PHE A 215 -2.67 18.04 -13.62
C PHE A 215 -2.93 19.53 -13.90
N ASP A 216 -4.15 19.89 -14.30
CA ASP A 216 -4.54 21.27 -14.62
C ASP A 216 -4.49 22.18 -13.38
N VAL A 217 -4.87 21.64 -12.22
CA VAL A 217 -4.77 22.36 -10.95
C VAL A 217 -3.31 22.71 -10.67
N LEU A 218 -2.39 21.75 -10.73
CA LEU A 218 -0.98 22.00 -10.42
C LEU A 218 -0.34 23.04 -11.35
N LEU A 219 -0.76 23.07 -12.61
CA LEU A 219 -0.29 24.02 -13.62
C LEU A 219 -0.80 25.46 -13.39
N THR A 220 -1.97 25.61 -12.78
CA THR A 220 -2.57 26.94 -12.52
C THR A 220 -2.12 27.56 -11.19
N LEU A 221 -1.51 26.78 -10.30
CA LEU A 221 -1.01 27.28 -9.02
C LEU A 221 0.12 28.29 -9.22
N LYS A 222 0.01 29.43 -8.52
CA LYS A 222 1.03 30.48 -8.52
C LYS A 222 1.77 30.57 -7.18
N ASN A 223 3.01 31.01 -7.20
CA ASN A 223 3.77 31.38 -6.00
C ASN A 223 3.37 32.79 -5.53
N GLU A 224 3.94 33.25 -4.41
CA GLU A 224 3.68 34.59 -3.86
C GLU A 224 4.12 35.72 -4.81
N GLN A 225 5.03 35.43 -5.75
CA GLN A 225 5.46 36.36 -6.80
C GLN A 225 4.57 36.35 -8.05
N GLY A 226 3.51 35.52 -8.10
CA GLY A 226 2.58 35.44 -9.23
C GLY A 226 3.05 34.59 -10.42
N GLU A 227 4.18 33.90 -10.29
CA GLU A 227 4.74 32.96 -11.27
C GLU A 227 4.16 31.55 -11.07
N HIS A 228 4.26 30.68 -12.08
CA HIS A 228 3.84 29.28 -11.93
C HIS A 228 4.64 28.59 -10.81
N ARG A 229 3.91 28.02 -9.85
CA ARG A 229 4.50 27.39 -8.67
C ARG A 229 5.31 26.14 -9.00
N TYR A 230 4.93 25.42 -10.06
CA TYR A 230 5.57 24.17 -10.47
C TYR A 230 5.88 24.19 -11.96
N SER A 231 7.09 23.76 -12.32
CA SER A 231 7.47 23.46 -13.70
C SER A 231 6.88 22.12 -14.16
N ILE A 232 6.79 21.90 -15.47
CA ILE A 232 6.34 20.61 -16.03
C ILE A 232 7.26 19.46 -15.59
N ASP A 233 8.57 19.70 -15.49
CA ASP A 233 9.52 18.72 -14.95
C ASP A 233 9.16 18.32 -13.51
N LYS A 234 8.85 19.31 -12.66
CA LYS A 234 8.46 19.07 -11.26
C LYS A 234 7.12 18.33 -11.15
N ILE A 235 6.14 18.68 -11.99
CA ILE A 235 4.84 17.97 -12.06
C ILE A 235 5.04 16.53 -12.54
N THR A 236 5.87 16.33 -13.56
CA THR A 236 6.25 15.01 -14.07
C THR A 236 6.87 14.17 -12.95
N GLY A 237 7.81 14.74 -12.21
CA GLY A 237 8.42 14.09 -11.06
C GLY A 237 7.40 13.68 -9.99
N MET A 238 6.45 14.57 -9.68
CA MET A 238 5.36 14.27 -8.74
C MET A 238 4.50 13.11 -9.24
N PHE A 239 4.13 13.07 -10.53
CA PHE A 239 3.32 12.01 -11.11
C PHE A 239 4.05 10.67 -11.12
N ILE A 240 5.32 10.68 -11.55
CA ILE A 240 6.20 9.52 -11.46
C ILE A 240 6.25 9.02 -10.02
N SER A 241 6.42 9.91 -9.04
CA SER A 241 6.51 9.49 -7.63
C SER A 241 5.21 8.85 -7.10
N LEU A 242 4.05 9.38 -7.49
CA LEU A 242 2.74 8.84 -7.11
C LEU A 242 2.51 7.47 -7.73
N MET A 243 2.79 7.34 -9.03
CA MET A 243 2.66 6.08 -9.74
C MET A 243 3.66 5.05 -9.22
N PHE A 244 4.94 5.41 -9.07
CA PHE A 244 5.99 4.51 -8.60
C PHE A 244 5.69 3.94 -7.21
N ALA A 245 5.15 4.78 -6.30
CA ALA A 245 4.80 4.34 -4.95
C ALA A 245 3.62 3.35 -4.92
N GLY A 246 2.59 3.58 -5.74
CA GLY A 246 1.34 2.81 -5.74
C GLY A 246 1.30 1.63 -6.70
N HIS A 247 2.11 1.65 -7.76
CA HIS A 247 2.08 0.66 -8.84
C HIS A 247 2.73 -0.66 -8.42
N HIS A 248 4.05 -0.66 -8.23
CA HIS A 248 4.82 -1.87 -7.96
C HIS A 248 4.44 -2.59 -6.68
N THR A 249 4.17 -1.81 -5.63
CA THR A 249 3.81 -2.36 -4.32
C THR A 249 2.49 -3.10 -4.42
N THR A 250 1.51 -2.54 -5.11
CA THR A 250 0.21 -3.16 -5.32
C THR A 250 0.28 -4.30 -6.33
N SER A 251 1.01 -4.16 -7.44
CA SER A 251 1.10 -5.22 -8.47
C SER A 251 1.73 -6.49 -7.91
N GLY A 252 2.86 -6.36 -7.21
CA GLY A 252 3.54 -7.47 -6.55
C GLY A 252 2.69 -8.08 -5.44
N THR A 253 2.00 -7.25 -4.65
CA THR A 253 1.10 -7.75 -3.60
C THR A 253 -0.10 -8.50 -4.19
N ALA A 254 -0.70 -8.00 -5.28
CA ALA A 254 -1.78 -8.67 -5.99
C ALA A 254 -1.29 -10.00 -6.57
N ALA A 255 -0.13 -10.01 -7.24
CA ALA A 255 0.47 -11.24 -7.75
C ALA A 255 0.66 -12.28 -6.64
N TRP A 256 1.29 -11.92 -5.53
CA TRP A 256 1.49 -12.82 -4.40
C TRP A 256 0.20 -13.25 -3.72
N THR A 257 -0.78 -12.37 -3.58
CA THR A 257 -2.09 -12.73 -3.03
C THR A 257 -2.74 -13.80 -3.88
N LEU A 258 -2.77 -13.64 -5.22
CA LEU A 258 -3.33 -14.65 -6.12
C LEU A 258 -2.56 -15.97 -6.01
N ILE A 259 -1.23 -15.92 -6.08
CA ILE A 259 -0.38 -17.12 -6.03
C ILE A 259 -0.55 -17.86 -4.70
N GLU A 260 -0.59 -17.15 -3.55
CA GLU A 260 -0.78 -17.79 -2.26
C GLU A 260 -2.18 -18.40 -2.10
N LEU A 261 -3.23 -17.73 -2.58
CA LEU A 261 -4.57 -18.31 -2.61
C LEU A 261 -4.62 -19.58 -3.46
N LEU A 262 -3.97 -19.59 -4.62
CA LEU A 262 -3.86 -20.78 -5.47
C LEU A 262 -3.00 -21.89 -4.86
N LYS A 263 -2.01 -21.54 -4.03
CA LYS A 263 -1.26 -22.51 -3.20
C LYS A 263 -2.08 -23.04 -2.02
N HIS A 264 -3.18 -22.38 -1.65
CA HIS A 264 -4.03 -22.78 -0.53
C HIS A 264 -5.51 -22.84 -0.93
N PRO A 265 -5.94 -23.87 -1.70
CA PRO A 265 -7.30 -23.94 -2.25
C PRO A 265 -8.43 -23.86 -1.21
N HIS A 266 -8.17 -24.31 0.02
CA HIS A 266 -9.13 -24.21 1.12
C HIS A 266 -9.37 -22.76 1.57
N ILE A 267 -8.34 -21.91 1.55
CA ILE A 267 -8.43 -20.48 1.83
C ILE A 267 -9.10 -19.77 0.65
N LEU A 268 -8.68 -20.06 -0.59
CA LEU A 268 -9.31 -19.52 -1.79
C LEU A 268 -10.81 -19.81 -1.83
N LYS A 269 -11.22 -21.03 -1.48
CA LYS A 269 -12.64 -21.37 -1.37
C LYS A 269 -13.37 -20.51 -0.34
N GLY A 270 -12.75 -20.21 0.79
CA GLY A 270 -13.29 -19.30 1.82
C GLY A 270 -13.48 -17.88 1.28
N VAL A 271 -12.47 -17.34 0.60
CA VAL A 271 -12.52 -16.02 -0.06
C VAL A 271 -13.62 -15.97 -1.12
N VAL A 272 -13.70 -16.97 -2.00
CA VAL A 272 -14.74 -17.02 -3.04
C VAL A 272 -16.13 -17.11 -2.42
N SER A 273 -16.31 -17.92 -1.37
CA SER A 273 -17.60 -18.02 -0.66
C SER A 273 -18.01 -16.72 0.03
N GLU A 274 -17.05 -15.98 0.61
CA GLU A 274 -17.27 -14.65 1.18
C GLU A 274 -17.76 -13.66 0.13
N LEU A 275 -17.07 -13.61 -1.01
CA LEU A 275 -17.44 -12.72 -2.12
C LEU A 275 -18.80 -13.11 -2.73
N ASP A 276 -19.05 -14.39 -2.98
CA ASP A 276 -20.32 -14.86 -3.54
C ASP A 276 -21.49 -14.53 -2.60
N THR A 277 -21.29 -14.64 -1.28
CA THR A 277 -22.31 -14.28 -0.27
C THR A 277 -22.56 -12.79 -0.23
N LEU A 278 -21.49 -11.98 -0.17
CA LEU A 278 -21.58 -10.53 -0.06
C LEU A 278 -22.29 -9.89 -1.27
N TYR A 279 -22.09 -10.46 -2.45
CA TYR A 279 -22.60 -9.93 -3.71
C TYR A 279 -23.80 -10.72 -4.26
N ALA A 280 -24.42 -11.59 -3.44
CA ALA A 280 -25.57 -12.42 -3.84
C ALA A 280 -26.82 -11.59 -4.19
N ASP A 281 -26.96 -10.39 -3.62
CA ASP A 281 -28.05 -9.45 -3.89
C ASP A 281 -27.85 -8.66 -5.20
N GLY A 282 -26.77 -8.92 -5.94
CA GLY A 282 -26.44 -8.23 -7.18
C GLY A 282 -25.84 -6.83 -6.98
N ARG A 283 -25.49 -6.44 -5.76
CA ARG A 283 -24.82 -5.15 -5.52
C ARG A 283 -23.46 -5.11 -6.24
N GLU A 284 -23.04 -3.89 -6.59
CA GLU A 284 -21.74 -3.65 -7.22
C GLU A 284 -20.64 -3.43 -6.18
N VAL A 285 -19.37 -3.57 -6.62
CA VAL A 285 -18.21 -3.24 -5.79
C VAL A 285 -18.31 -1.76 -5.39
N SER A 286 -18.30 -1.52 -4.08
CA SER A 286 -18.40 -0.19 -3.50
C SER A 286 -17.55 -0.12 -2.24
N HIS A 287 -17.12 1.09 -1.87
CA HIS A 287 -16.31 1.28 -0.66
C HIS A 287 -16.95 0.70 0.60
N GLN A 288 -18.28 0.73 0.72
CA GLN A 288 -18.99 0.10 1.84
C GLN A 288 -18.88 -1.42 1.81
N ALA A 289 -19.14 -2.05 0.65
CA ALA A 289 -19.01 -3.50 0.51
C ALA A 289 -17.60 -3.99 0.84
N LEU A 290 -16.56 -3.22 0.48
CA LEU A 290 -15.16 -3.57 0.75
C LEU A 290 -14.79 -3.59 2.24
N ARG A 291 -15.62 -3.02 3.13
CA ARG A 291 -15.46 -3.12 4.59
C ARG A 291 -15.92 -4.49 5.14
N GLU A 292 -16.75 -5.22 4.40
CA GLU A 292 -17.41 -6.47 4.81
C GLU A 292 -16.70 -7.72 4.26
N ILE A 293 -15.38 -7.64 3.98
CA ILE A 293 -14.59 -8.71 3.34
C ILE A 293 -13.35 -9.10 4.19
N PRO A 294 -13.52 -9.60 5.43
CA PRO A 294 -12.41 -9.92 6.32
C PRO A 294 -11.51 -11.08 5.84
N ILE A 295 -12.05 -12.14 5.22
CA ILE A 295 -11.23 -13.29 4.81
C ILE A 295 -10.28 -12.88 3.68
N LEU A 296 -10.74 -12.13 2.69
CA LEU A 296 -9.88 -11.55 1.67
C LEU A 296 -8.87 -10.54 2.27
N GLU A 297 -9.32 -9.68 3.18
CA GLU A 297 -8.43 -8.71 3.85
C GLU A 297 -7.26 -9.42 4.52
N HIS A 298 -7.58 -10.42 5.35
CA HIS A 298 -6.59 -11.22 6.07
C HIS A 298 -5.68 -11.99 5.12
N SER A 299 -6.20 -12.46 3.98
CA SER A 299 -5.40 -13.13 2.95
C SER A 299 -4.39 -12.18 2.30
N VAL A 300 -4.79 -10.94 2.03
CA VAL A 300 -3.89 -9.89 1.55
C VAL A 300 -2.86 -9.51 2.61
N MET A 301 -3.29 -9.35 3.87
CA MET A 301 -2.38 -9.05 4.99
C MET A 301 -1.32 -10.14 5.18
N GLU A 302 -1.69 -11.41 5.01
CA GLU A 302 -0.74 -12.51 5.10
C GLU A 302 0.24 -12.55 3.92
N ALA A 303 -0.24 -12.23 2.73
CA ALA A 303 0.64 -12.07 1.56
C ALA A 303 1.64 -10.93 1.79
N LEU A 304 1.21 -9.79 2.35
CA LEU A 304 2.08 -8.67 2.71
C LEU A 304 3.08 -9.04 3.81
N ARG A 305 2.69 -9.85 4.80
CA ARG A 305 3.58 -10.32 5.86
C ARG A 305 4.72 -11.16 5.28
N LEU A 306 4.39 -12.12 4.43
CA LEU A 306 5.36 -13.06 3.86
C LEU A 306 6.18 -12.47 2.70
N HIS A 307 5.57 -11.60 1.90
CA HIS A 307 6.11 -11.02 0.68
C HIS A 307 6.05 -9.48 0.70
N PRO A 308 6.66 -8.81 1.69
CA PRO A 308 6.63 -7.35 1.75
C PRO A 308 7.37 -6.76 0.53
N PRO A 309 6.75 -5.89 -0.27
CA PRO A 309 7.39 -5.31 -1.46
C PRO A 309 8.66 -4.50 -1.15
N LEU A 310 8.74 -3.93 0.06
CA LEU A 310 9.92 -3.25 0.58
C LEU A 310 10.55 -4.08 1.70
N ILE A 311 11.72 -4.64 1.43
CA ILE A 311 12.41 -5.55 2.36
C ILE A 311 13.39 -4.85 3.31
N ILE A 312 13.67 -3.57 3.08
CA ILE A 312 14.50 -2.72 3.94
C ILE A 312 13.96 -1.29 3.93
N LEU A 313 13.84 -0.69 5.12
CA LEU A 313 13.52 0.73 5.30
C LEU A 313 14.68 1.40 6.00
N MET A 314 15.15 2.55 5.50
CA MET A 314 16.37 3.20 6.01
C MET A 314 16.13 4.66 6.42
N ARG A 315 16.97 5.15 7.32
CA ARG A 315 17.08 6.57 7.70
C ARG A 315 18.54 6.95 7.83
N LYS A 316 18.87 8.22 7.59
CA LYS A 316 20.18 8.77 7.90
C LYS A 316 20.15 9.38 9.28
N VAL A 317 21.12 9.01 10.10
CA VAL A 317 21.30 9.53 11.44
C VAL A 317 21.91 10.92 11.33
N MET A 318 21.21 11.95 11.79
CA MET A 318 21.64 13.35 11.66
C MET A 318 22.40 13.86 12.90
N TYR A 319 22.06 13.31 14.07
CA TYR A 319 22.72 13.51 15.36
C TYR A 319 22.99 12.16 16.03
N ASP A 320 23.90 12.05 16.98
CA ASP A 320 24.18 10.76 17.63
C ASP A 320 22.90 10.13 18.23
N PHE A 321 22.52 8.97 17.68
CA PHE A 321 21.29 8.27 18.05
C PHE A 321 21.59 7.19 19.08
N HIS A 322 20.95 7.30 20.25
CA HIS A 322 21.19 6.44 21.38
C HIS A 322 20.05 5.41 21.50
N TYR A 323 20.40 4.13 21.51
CA TYR A 323 19.46 3.03 21.72
C TYR A 323 20.05 2.00 22.68
N LYS A 324 19.40 1.82 23.84
CA LYS A 324 19.93 1.02 24.96
C LYS A 324 21.37 1.48 25.28
N GLY A 325 22.33 0.55 25.30
CA GLY A 325 23.76 0.84 25.52
C GLY A 325 24.54 1.22 24.27
N TRP A 326 23.89 1.40 23.11
CA TRP A 326 24.54 1.70 21.84
C TRP A 326 24.39 3.17 21.44
N THR A 327 25.48 3.75 20.95
CA THR A 327 25.47 5.03 20.24
C THR A 327 25.72 4.78 18.76
N ILE A 328 24.79 5.20 17.92
CA ILE A 328 24.91 5.20 16.46
C ILE A 328 25.31 6.62 16.04
N PRO A 329 26.56 6.84 15.57
CA PRO A 329 27.04 8.19 15.27
C PRO A 329 26.28 8.86 14.12
N ALA A 330 26.22 10.18 14.17
CA ALA A 330 25.78 11.02 13.05
C ALA A 330 26.50 10.66 11.74
N GLY A 331 25.75 10.70 10.63
CA GLY A 331 26.21 10.36 9.28
C GLY A 331 26.01 8.90 8.88
N LYS A 332 25.81 7.97 9.83
CA LYS A 332 25.48 6.57 9.52
C LYS A 332 24.06 6.42 8.98
N LEU A 333 23.82 5.32 8.29
CA LEU A 333 22.47 4.85 8.00
C LEU A 333 22.01 3.88 9.10
N VAL A 334 20.74 3.94 9.46
CA VAL A 334 20.04 2.92 10.22
C VAL A 334 18.96 2.30 9.35
N GLY A 335 18.63 1.04 9.58
CA GLY A 335 17.55 0.40 8.84
C GLY A 335 16.83 -0.70 9.60
N VAL A 336 15.59 -0.96 9.20
CA VAL A 336 14.78 -2.08 9.66
C VAL A 336 14.43 -2.94 8.45
N SER A 337 14.10 -4.22 8.67
CA SER A 337 13.75 -5.14 7.58
C SER A 337 12.37 -5.74 7.80
N PRO A 338 11.34 -5.34 7.02
CA PRO A 338 10.04 -5.99 7.08
C PRO A 338 10.10 -7.49 6.80
N SER A 339 10.93 -7.95 5.86
CA SER A 339 11.02 -9.38 5.52
C SER A 339 11.58 -10.27 6.65
N VAL A 340 12.46 -9.72 7.49
CA VAL A 340 12.93 -10.40 8.71
C VAL A 340 11.94 -10.25 9.85
N SER A 341 11.48 -9.02 10.10
CA SER A 341 10.64 -8.69 11.26
C SER A 341 9.29 -9.39 11.20
N ASN A 342 8.67 -9.42 10.02
CA ASN A 342 7.41 -10.12 9.77
C ASN A 342 7.51 -11.66 9.89
N ARG A 343 8.70 -12.22 10.14
CA ARG A 343 8.97 -13.66 10.29
C ARG A 343 9.66 -14.03 11.60
N MET A 344 9.68 -13.12 12.56
CA MET A 344 10.23 -13.38 13.90
C MET A 344 9.30 -14.34 14.66
N PRO A 345 9.75 -15.56 15.05
CA PRO A 345 8.91 -16.55 15.72
C PRO A 345 8.29 -16.06 17.03
N GLU A 346 8.96 -15.13 17.71
CA GLU A 346 8.46 -14.48 18.94
C GLU A 346 7.19 -13.65 18.71
N ASN A 347 6.98 -13.13 17.50
CA ASN A 347 5.81 -12.33 17.14
C ASN A 347 4.83 -13.08 16.23
N PHE A 348 5.33 -14.02 15.43
CA PHE A 348 4.57 -14.78 14.43
C PHE A 348 4.88 -16.28 14.57
N PRO A 349 4.11 -17.03 15.39
CA PRO A 349 4.29 -18.47 15.52
C PRO A 349 4.17 -19.17 14.16
N GLU A 350 5.01 -20.18 13.89
CA GLU A 350 5.11 -20.81 12.56
C GLU A 350 5.28 -19.78 11.43
N PRO A 351 6.33 -18.93 11.47
CA PRO A 351 6.40 -17.68 10.72
C PRO A 351 6.44 -17.86 9.20
N ASN A 352 6.79 -19.05 8.69
CA ASN A 352 6.85 -19.34 7.27
C ASN A 352 5.53 -19.93 6.71
N GLN A 353 4.54 -20.22 7.56
CA GLN A 353 3.23 -20.69 7.10
C GLN A 353 2.37 -19.51 6.65
N TYR A 354 1.66 -19.68 5.54
CA TYR A 354 0.63 -18.74 5.08
C TYR A 354 -0.66 -19.02 5.85
N ASP A 355 -0.94 -18.19 6.85
CA ASP A 355 -2.08 -18.33 7.74
C ASP A 355 -2.84 -17.00 7.93
N PRO A 356 -3.86 -16.72 7.10
CA PRO A 356 -4.71 -15.55 7.24
C PRO A 356 -5.44 -15.46 8.59
N LYS A 357 -5.57 -16.56 9.34
CA LYS A 357 -6.27 -16.52 10.64
C LYS A 357 -5.49 -15.78 11.72
N ARG A 358 -4.25 -15.37 11.46
CA ARG A 358 -3.43 -14.50 12.33
C ARG A 358 -4.13 -13.21 12.73
N TYR A 359 -5.02 -12.73 11.88
CA TYR A 359 -5.66 -11.42 12.00
C TYR A 359 -7.09 -11.51 12.53
N GLU A 360 -7.59 -12.72 12.80
CA GLU A 360 -8.91 -12.94 13.40
C GLU A 360 -8.96 -12.47 14.86
N PRO A 361 -10.15 -12.09 15.38
CA PRO A 361 -10.34 -11.78 16.79
C PRO A 361 -9.79 -12.89 17.69
N GLY A 362 -8.95 -12.52 18.65
CA GLY A 362 -8.27 -13.43 19.57
C GLY A 362 -6.82 -13.75 19.20
N ARG A 363 -6.39 -13.51 17.95
CA ARG A 363 -4.97 -13.55 17.55
C ARG A 363 -4.42 -12.16 17.27
N GLU A 364 -5.05 -11.45 16.34
CA GLU A 364 -4.81 -10.02 16.06
C GLU A 364 -3.32 -9.66 15.98
N GLU A 365 -2.52 -10.53 15.35
CA GLU A 365 -1.05 -10.43 15.33
C GLU A 365 -0.56 -9.14 14.66
N ASP A 366 -1.40 -8.50 13.82
CA ASP A 366 -1.19 -7.19 13.20
C ASP A 366 -1.21 -6.01 14.19
N LYS A 367 -1.82 -6.18 15.37
CA LYS A 367 -1.89 -5.13 16.39
C LYS A 367 -0.57 -4.90 17.13
N GLN A 368 0.42 -5.76 16.90
CA GLN A 368 1.80 -5.59 17.33
C GLN A 368 2.45 -4.46 16.50
N ALA A 369 2.31 -3.22 16.98
CA ALA A 369 2.51 -1.99 16.20
C ALA A 369 3.90 -1.87 15.51
N PHE A 370 4.93 -2.54 16.03
CA PHE A 370 6.29 -2.50 15.49
C PHE A 370 6.83 -3.89 15.11
N ALA A 371 5.96 -4.90 14.99
CA ALA A 371 6.32 -6.23 14.50
C ALA A 371 5.73 -6.52 13.12
N TRP A 372 4.45 -6.19 12.89
CA TRP A 372 3.82 -6.29 11.58
C TRP A 372 4.03 -4.98 10.81
N ILE A 373 5.08 -4.91 9.99
CA ILE A 373 5.53 -3.67 9.36
C ILE A 373 5.60 -3.68 7.81
N PRO A 374 4.69 -4.37 7.07
CA PRO A 374 4.72 -4.32 5.60
C PRO A 374 4.45 -2.92 5.04
N PHE A 375 3.72 -2.08 5.78
CA PHE A 375 3.48 -0.68 5.47
C PHE A 375 4.40 0.29 6.25
N GLY A 376 5.42 -0.24 6.93
CA GLY A 376 6.14 0.48 7.98
C GLY A 376 5.25 0.84 9.17
N ALA A 377 5.77 1.66 10.07
CA ALA A 377 5.06 2.13 11.26
C ALA A 377 5.45 3.58 11.62
N GLY A 378 4.86 4.11 12.69
CA GLY A 378 5.18 5.43 13.24
C GLY A 378 4.93 6.59 12.27
N ARG A 379 5.82 7.61 12.31
CA ARG A 379 5.63 8.88 11.59
C ARG A 379 5.57 8.75 10.07
N HIS A 380 6.23 7.73 9.54
CA HIS A 380 6.35 7.46 8.10
C HIS A 380 5.63 6.18 7.70
N LYS A 381 4.62 5.77 8.45
CA LYS A 381 3.70 4.70 8.01
C LYS A 381 3.12 5.08 6.64
N CYS A 382 3.02 4.09 5.75
CA CYS A 382 2.52 4.31 4.40
C CYS A 382 1.17 5.02 4.38
N VAL A 383 1.15 6.24 3.84
CA VAL A 383 -0.07 7.04 3.68
C VAL A 383 -1.05 6.45 2.68
N GLY A 384 -0.57 5.62 1.76
CA GLY A 384 -1.39 4.91 0.77
C GLY A 384 -1.94 3.56 1.26
N SER A 385 -1.69 3.15 2.50
CA SER A 385 -2.09 1.82 3.00
C SER A 385 -3.59 1.54 2.88
N ALA A 386 -4.44 2.50 3.25
CA ALA A 386 -5.90 2.36 3.10
C ALA A 386 -6.32 2.24 1.63
N PHE A 387 -5.73 3.06 0.75
CA PHE A 387 -5.99 3.00 -0.69
C PHE A 387 -5.55 1.65 -1.28
N ALA A 388 -4.34 1.17 -0.94
CA ALA A 388 -3.81 -0.10 -1.43
C ALA A 388 -4.67 -1.29 -0.98
N MET A 389 -5.10 -1.34 0.29
CA MET A 389 -5.98 -2.39 0.78
C MET A 389 -7.34 -2.36 0.07
N MET A 390 -7.94 -1.17 -0.10
CA MET A 390 -9.17 -1.02 -0.87
C MET A 390 -8.99 -1.46 -2.33
N GLN A 391 -7.89 -1.08 -2.97
CA GLN A 391 -7.57 -1.42 -4.36
C GLN A 391 -7.43 -2.92 -4.54
N LEU A 392 -6.65 -3.59 -3.69
CA LEU A 392 -6.49 -5.04 -3.71
C LEU A 392 -7.83 -5.75 -3.52
N LYS A 393 -8.63 -5.33 -2.53
CA LYS A 393 -9.95 -5.93 -2.31
C LYS A 393 -10.89 -5.73 -3.50
N ALA A 394 -10.91 -4.54 -4.11
CA ALA A 394 -11.74 -4.27 -5.29
C ALA A 394 -11.32 -5.15 -6.49
N ILE A 395 -10.02 -5.22 -6.76
CA ILE A 395 -9.44 -6.08 -7.81
C ILE A 395 -9.88 -7.54 -7.62
N PHE A 396 -9.67 -8.10 -6.43
CA PHE A 396 -10.01 -9.51 -6.18
C PHE A 396 -11.52 -9.76 -6.11
N SER A 397 -12.31 -8.77 -5.65
CA SER A 397 -13.78 -8.87 -5.66
C SER A 397 -14.30 -9.04 -7.08
N ASP A 398 -13.77 -8.32 -8.05
CA ASP A 398 -14.19 -8.46 -9.44
C ASP A 398 -13.58 -9.70 -10.11
N LEU A 399 -12.28 -9.95 -9.95
CA LEU A 399 -11.62 -11.09 -10.61
C LEU A 399 -12.16 -12.44 -10.12
N LEU A 400 -12.24 -12.67 -8.81
CA LEU A 400 -12.61 -13.99 -8.26
C LEU A 400 -14.11 -14.30 -8.38
N ARG A 401 -14.95 -13.28 -8.58
CA ARG A 401 -16.38 -13.48 -8.92
C ARG A 401 -16.58 -13.88 -10.38
N ASN A 402 -15.70 -13.47 -11.28
CA ASN A 402 -15.85 -13.69 -12.73
C ASN A 402 -14.97 -14.81 -13.29
N TYR A 403 -13.85 -15.12 -12.64
CA TYR A 403 -12.86 -16.08 -13.13
C TYR A 403 -12.41 -17.03 -12.03
N GLU A 404 -12.19 -18.29 -12.43
CA GLU A 404 -11.40 -19.26 -11.68
C GLU A 404 -9.97 -19.20 -12.21
N PHE A 405 -9.00 -19.34 -11.30
CA PHE A 405 -7.58 -19.36 -11.63
C PHE A 405 -6.95 -20.67 -11.16
N GLU A 406 -5.90 -21.11 -11.86
CA GLU A 406 -5.09 -22.27 -11.48
C GLU A 406 -3.61 -22.03 -11.80
N LEU A 407 -2.71 -22.57 -10.95
CA LEU A 407 -1.27 -22.53 -11.23
C LEU A 407 -0.97 -23.41 -12.45
N CYS A 408 -0.18 -22.91 -13.39
CA CYS A 408 0.26 -23.69 -14.56
C CYS A 408 1.76 -23.96 -14.61
N GLN A 409 2.50 -23.64 -13.54
CA GLN A 409 3.89 -24.01 -13.32
C GLN A 409 4.10 -24.63 -11.91
N PRO A 410 5.23 -25.30 -11.64
CA PRO A 410 5.50 -25.90 -10.34
C PRO A 410 5.35 -24.89 -9.19
N ARG A 411 4.73 -25.31 -8.08
CA ARG A 411 4.39 -24.41 -6.95
C ARG A 411 5.59 -23.67 -6.37
N ASP A 412 6.75 -24.31 -6.38
CA ASP A 412 8.00 -23.77 -5.82
C ASP A 412 8.76 -22.88 -6.82
N SER A 413 8.32 -22.77 -8.08
CA SER A 413 8.97 -21.88 -9.06
C SER A 413 8.58 -20.41 -8.88
N TYR A 414 7.41 -20.14 -8.27
CA TYR A 414 6.99 -18.79 -7.91
C TYR A 414 7.82 -18.30 -6.72
N LYS A 415 8.71 -17.34 -6.98
CA LYS A 415 9.67 -16.79 -6.01
C LYS A 415 9.95 -15.31 -6.33
N ASN A 416 10.44 -14.56 -5.36
CA ASN A 416 10.75 -13.14 -5.51
C ASN A 416 12.07 -12.89 -6.25
N ASP A 417 12.08 -11.92 -7.17
CA ASP A 417 13.29 -11.23 -7.64
C ASP A 417 13.64 -10.12 -6.65
N HIS A 418 14.76 -10.31 -5.94
CA HIS A 418 15.29 -9.35 -4.96
C HIS A 418 16.44 -8.50 -5.51
N SER A 419 16.70 -8.56 -6.83
CA SER A 419 17.79 -7.79 -7.44
C SER A 419 17.48 -6.29 -7.57
N LYS A 420 16.19 -5.92 -7.45
CA LYS A 420 15.69 -4.54 -7.50
C LYS A 420 15.31 -4.05 -6.10
N MET A 421 15.13 -2.74 -5.96
CA MET A 421 14.74 -2.12 -4.69
C MET A 421 13.31 -2.44 -4.27
N VAL A 422 12.36 -2.42 -5.22
CA VAL A 422 11.01 -2.91 -4.99
C VAL A 422 10.99 -4.37 -5.42
N VAL A 423 10.75 -5.25 -4.47
CA VAL A 423 10.71 -6.69 -4.71
C VAL A 423 9.48 -7.02 -5.54
N GLN A 424 9.68 -7.80 -6.58
CA GLN A 424 8.64 -8.32 -7.47
C GLN A 424 8.75 -9.84 -7.54
N ILE A 425 7.71 -10.50 -8.04
CA ILE A 425 7.80 -11.92 -8.39
C ILE A 425 8.71 -12.11 -9.62
N GLU A 426 9.50 -13.18 -9.64
CA GLU A 426 10.33 -13.54 -10.80
C GLU A 426 9.44 -14.09 -11.93
N GLN A 427 9.70 -13.63 -13.15
CA GLN A 427 9.05 -14.14 -14.36
C GLN A 427 9.86 -15.29 -14.98
N PRO A 428 9.20 -16.27 -15.62
CA PRO A 428 7.75 -16.37 -15.83
C PRO A 428 6.98 -16.75 -14.56
N CYS A 429 5.77 -16.18 -14.41
CA CYS A 429 4.87 -16.46 -13.29
C CYS A 429 3.44 -16.70 -13.79
N HIS A 430 3.25 -17.75 -14.58
CA HIS A 430 2.00 -17.96 -15.29
C HIS A 430 0.87 -18.51 -14.41
N ALA A 431 -0.37 -18.16 -14.74
CA ALA A 431 -1.59 -18.78 -14.23
C ALA A 431 -2.60 -18.97 -15.37
N ARG A 432 -3.31 -20.10 -15.36
CA ARG A 432 -4.46 -20.31 -16.25
C ARG A 432 -5.72 -19.75 -15.61
N TYR A 433 -6.61 -19.21 -16.43
CA TYR A 433 -7.89 -18.69 -15.99
C TYR A 433 -9.03 -19.25 -16.84
N ARG A 434 -10.22 -19.32 -16.25
CA ARG A 434 -11.45 -19.70 -16.93
C ARG A 434 -12.62 -18.92 -16.36
N ARG A 435 -13.50 -18.40 -17.23
CA ARG A 435 -14.70 -17.68 -16.82
C ARG A 435 -15.56 -18.60 -15.95
N ARG A 436 -15.99 -18.10 -14.80
CA ARG A 436 -16.94 -18.79 -13.94
C ARG A 436 -18.25 -18.90 -14.71
N THR A 437 -18.72 -20.12 -14.92
CA THR A 437 -20.12 -20.31 -15.30
C THR A 437 -20.96 -19.91 -14.10
N SER A 438 -22.03 -19.13 -14.31
CA SER A 438 -23.04 -18.84 -13.30
C SER A 438 -23.74 -20.16 -12.95
N SER A 439 -23.03 -21.01 -12.22
CA SER A 439 -23.56 -22.24 -11.68
C SER A 439 -24.45 -21.81 -10.53
N ASN A 440 -25.74 -22.14 -10.67
CA ASN A 440 -26.78 -21.96 -9.67
C ASN A 440 -26.19 -21.94 -8.27
N ALA A 441 -26.39 -20.83 -7.58
CA ALA A 441 -26.36 -20.77 -6.13
C ALA A 441 -27.40 -21.77 -5.58
N ASN A 442 -27.10 -23.07 -5.64
CA ASN A 442 -27.60 -24.04 -4.69
C ASN A 442 -26.80 -23.83 -3.42
N VAL A 443 -26.99 -22.63 -2.85
CA VAL A 443 -26.85 -22.46 -1.42
C VAL A 443 -28.02 -23.27 -0.88
N ALA A 444 -27.70 -24.47 -0.38
CA ALA A 444 -28.54 -25.06 0.65
C ALA A 444 -28.67 -23.96 1.69
N ALA A 445 -29.86 -23.37 1.78
CA ALA A 445 -30.20 -22.41 2.80
C ALA A 445 -30.00 -23.12 4.14
N THR A 446 -28.80 -23.05 4.70
CA THR A 446 -28.64 -23.08 6.14
C THR A 446 -29.38 -21.86 6.60
N SER A 447 -30.65 -22.09 6.96
CA SER A 447 -31.47 -21.17 7.70
C SER A 447 -30.60 -20.60 8.80
N HIS A 448 -30.20 -19.35 8.68
CA HIS A 448 -29.94 -18.56 9.86
C HIS A 448 -31.18 -18.72 10.71
N SER A 449 -30.99 -19.30 11.90
CA SER A 449 -32.04 -19.41 12.89
C SER A 449 -32.63 -18.02 13.05
N GLU A 450 -33.86 -17.82 12.59
CA GLU A 450 -34.69 -16.72 13.06
C GLU A 450 -34.75 -16.85 14.57
N VAL A 451 -33.95 -16.04 15.26
CA VAL A 451 -34.15 -15.81 16.68
C VAL A 451 -35.50 -15.12 16.78
N LYS A 452 -36.49 -15.91 17.20
CA LYS A 452 -37.85 -15.47 17.50
C LYS A 452 -37.80 -14.13 18.26
N ARG A 453 -38.44 -13.12 17.68
CA ARG A 453 -38.81 -11.88 18.36
C ARG A 453 -39.57 -12.22 19.64
N ALA A 454 -39.02 -11.78 20.78
CA ALA A 454 -39.78 -11.52 21.99
C ALA A 454 -40.07 -10.00 22.07
N PRO A 455 -41.16 -9.56 22.73
CA PRO A 455 -41.46 -8.13 22.84
C PRO A 455 -40.46 -7.43 23.77
N LEU A 456 -40.16 -6.16 23.46
CA LEU A 456 -39.23 -5.27 24.17
C LEU A 456 -39.71 -4.87 25.59
N ALA A 457 -38.74 -4.50 26.42
CA ALA A 457 -38.84 -3.53 27.52
C ALA A 457 -37.68 -2.50 27.39
N PRO A 458 -37.79 -1.28 27.94
CA PRO A 458 -37.23 -0.05 27.38
C PRO A 458 -35.72 0.13 27.63
N GLY A 459 -35.02 0.84 26.73
CA GLY A 459 -33.57 1.07 26.88
C GLY A 459 -33.01 2.08 25.88
N THR A 460 -32.87 3.32 26.32
CA THR A 460 -31.97 4.32 25.73
C THR A 460 -30.56 4.05 26.25
N PHE A 461 -29.53 4.20 25.42
CA PHE A 461 -28.13 4.14 25.86
C PHE A 461 -27.41 5.44 25.52
N ARG A 462 -26.33 5.72 26.25
CA ARG A 462 -25.59 6.96 26.12
C ARG A 462 -24.44 6.78 25.14
N LEU A 463 -24.21 7.80 24.33
CA LEU A 463 -23.11 7.86 23.39
C LEU A 463 -22.15 8.93 23.85
N SER A 464 -20.87 8.59 23.89
CA SER A 464 -19.81 9.56 24.13
C SER A 464 -18.82 9.58 22.98
N VAL A 465 -18.37 10.79 22.64
CA VAL A 465 -17.28 11.04 21.69
C VAL A 465 -16.15 11.68 22.48
N ASP A 466 -15.02 11.00 22.54
CA ASP A 466 -13.78 11.56 23.05
C ASP A 466 -13.23 12.55 22.02
N LEU A 467 -13.43 13.84 22.28
CA LEU A 467 -13.02 14.90 21.36
C LEU A 467 -11.50 15.05 21.27
N ASP A 468 -10.72 14.53 22.20
CA ASP A 468 -9.26 14.56 22.15
C ASP A 468 -8.69 13.45 21.24
N LEU A 469 -9.40 12.32 21.16
CA LEU A 469 -9.10 11.24 20.21
C LEU A 469 -9.78 11.40 18.85
N CYS A 470 -10.83 12.22 18.76
CA CYS A 470 -11.57 12.46 17.52
C CYS A 470 -10.78 13.35 16.55
N GLN A 471 -10.40 12.79 15.40
CA GLN A 471 -9.69 13.51 14.33
C GLN A 471 -10.55 13.84 13.11
N GLY A 472 -11.89 13.66 13.21
CA GLY A 472 -12.82 14.06 12.15
C GLY A 472 -12.84 13.18 10.91
N HIS A 473 -12.48 11.90 11.04
CA HIS A 473 -12.48 10.94 9.93
C HIS A 473 -13.86 10.70 9.30
N GLY A 474 -14.94 11.08 9.99
CA GLY A 474 -16.30 11.07 9.44
C GLY A 474 -16.99 9.72 9.35
N VAL A 475 -16.29 8.63 9.67
CA VAL A 475 -16.82 7.26 9.57
C VAL A 475 -18.14 7.09 10.33
N CYS A 476 -18.26 7.63 11.54
CA CYS A 476 -19.50 7.55 12.31
C CYS A 476 -20.67 8.33 11.70
N ALA A 477 -20.41 9.44 11.01
CA ALA A 477 -21.42 10.21 10.30
C ALA A 477 -21.87 9.52 9.00
N GLU A 478 -21.07 8.59 8.47
CA GLU A 478 -21.49 7.70 7.38
C GLU A 478 -22.34 6.53 7.89
N GLU A 479 -21.95 5.91 9.00
CA GLU A 479 -22.62 4.74 9.57
C GLU A 479 -23.98 5.08 10.24
N ALA A 480 -24.06 6.25 10.89
CA ALA A 480 -25.28 6.75 11.52
C ALA A 480 -25.42 8.28 11.33
N PRO A 481 -25.72 8.75 10.10
CA PRO A 481 -25.87 10.17 9.78
C PRO A 481 -26.98 10.86 10.59
N GLU A 482 -27.92 10.10 11.14
CA GLU A 482 -28.99 10.61 11.99
C GLU A 482 -28.52 10.97 13.40
N LEU A 483 -27.33 10.51 13.81
CA LEU A 483 -26.80 10.65 15.17
C LEU A 483 -25.45 11.37 15.23
N PHE A 484 -24.70 11.35 14.12
CA PHE A 484 -23.38 11.97 14.04
C PHE A 484 -23.28 12.89 12.84
N SER A 485 -22.73 14.08 13.05
CA SER A 485 -22.31 14.99 11.99
C SER A 485 -20.85 15.40 12.19
N ILE A 486 -20.26 16.07 11.19
CA ILE A 486 -18.92 16.66 11.31
C ILE A 486 -19.05 18.17 11.37
N ASN A 487 -18.54 18.78 12.45
CA ASN A 487 -18.35 20.21 12.50
C ASN A 487 -17.24 20.59 11.51
N LYS A 488 -17.62 21.28 10.43
CA LYS A 488 -16.71 21.68 9.34
C LYS A 488 -15.63 22.67 9.76
N GLN A 489 -15.79 23.40 10.85
CA GLN A 489 -14.80 24.38 11.34
C GLN A 489 -13.74 23.74 12.23
N GLN A 490 -14.12 22.73 13.02
CA GLN A 490 -13.23 22.06 13.98
C GLN A 490 -12.74 20.69 13.50
N ASN A 491 -13.32 20.17 12.42
CA ASN A 491 -13.09 18.81 11.90
C ASN A 491 -13.20 17.75 13.01
N LYS A 492 -14.25 17.86 13.83
CA LYS A 492 -14.57 16.90 14.91
C LYS A 492 -16.01 16.44 14.76
N VAL A 493 -16.26 15.22 15.23
CA VAL A 493 -17.59 14.63 15.27
C VAL A 493 -18.44 15.36 16.29
N VAL A 494 -19.66 15.66 15.91
CA VAL A 494 -20.71 16.20 16.79
C VAL A 494 -21.76 15.11 16.95
N LEU A 495 -22.12 14.84 18.20
CA LEU A 495 -23.30 14.04 18.53
C LEU A 495 -24.53 14.94 18.39
N GLU A 496 -25.45 14.56 17.51
CA GLU A 496 -26.74 15.24 17.36
C GLU A 496 -27.66 14.93 18.56
N SER A 497 -27.43 13.80 19.24
CA SER A 497 -28.08 13.43 20.49
C SER A 497 -27.16 12.54 21.32
N GLU A 498 -26.96 12.87 22.61
CA GLU A 498 -26.19 12.05 23.56
C GLU A 498 -26.90 10.74 23.96
N THR A 499 -28.18 10.61 23.61
CA THR A 499 -29.00 9.42 23.89
C THR A 499 -29.61 8.89 22.59
N ALA A 500 -29.43 7.60 22.32
CA ALA A 500 -29.99 6.95 21.14
C ALA A 500 -30.98 5.84 21.53
N SER A 501 -32.03 5.70 20.72
CA SER A 501 -33.00 4.62 20.84
C SER A 501 -32.38 3.28 20.41
N SER A 502 -32.93 2.19 20.93
CA SER A 502 -32.47 0.83 20.64
C SER A 502 -32.49 0.44 19.17
N GLU A 503 -33.26 1.12 18.34
CA GLU A 503 -33.32 0.90 16.89
C GLU A 503 -32.01 1.28 16.17
N PHE A 504 -31.21 2.19 16.72
CA PHE A 504 -29.93 2.61 16.13
C PHE A 504 -28.72 1.82 16.65
N ARG A 505 -28.91 0.90 17.60
CA ARG A 505 -27.82 0.21 18.31
C ARG A 505 -26.84 -0.49 17.37
N GLN A 506 -27.35 -1.11 16.30
CA GLN A 506 -26.51 -1.80 15.32
C GLN A 506 -25.67 -0.82 14.48
N LYS A 507 -26.26 0.28 13.99
CA LYS A 507 -25.53 1.32 13.25
C LYS A 507 -24.42 1.95 14.11
N ILE A 508 -24.71 2.17 15.39
CA ILE A 508 -23.77 2.73 16.34
C ILE A 508 -22.65 1.74 16.67
N ALA A 509 -22.96 0.45 16.81
CA ALA A 509 -21.94 -0.59 17.01
C ALA A 509 -20.96 -0.63 15.84
N LEU A 510 -21.46 -0.52 14.60
CA LEU A 510 -20.63 -0.39 13.40
C LEU A 510 -19.82 0.91 13.39
N ALA A 511 -20.42 2.05 13.77
CA ALA A 511 -19.72 3.33 13.90
C ALA A 511 -18.57 3.28 14.92
N VAL A 512 -18.76 2.58 16.05
CA VAL A 512 -17.74 2.35 17.06
C VAL A 512 -16.65 1.41 16.54
N GLN A 513 -17.03 0.29 15.93
CA GLN A 513 -16.12 -0.71 15.38
C GLN A 513 -15.23 -0.13 14.29
N HIS A 514 -15.79 0.68 13.39
CA HIS A 514 -15.08 1.26 12.26
C HIS A 514 -14.42 2.60 12.57
N CYS A 515 -14.52 3.11 13.81
CA CYS A 515 -13.84 4.32 14.22
C CYS A 515 -12.31 4.10 14.26
N PRO A 516 -11.52 4.76 13.39
CA PRO A 516 -10.08 4.50 13.30
C PRO A 516 -9.32 4.85 14.59
N THR A 517 -9.85 5.82 15.35
CA THR A 517 -9.23 6.32 16.59
C THR A 517 -9.92 5.81 17.85
N ARG A 518 -10.96 4.97 17.72
CA ARG A 518 -11.80 4.48 18.83
C ARG A 518 -12.34 5.60 19.74
N ALA A 519 -12.59 6.77 19.16
CA ALA A 519 -13.11 7.94 19.86
C ALA A 519 -14.58 7.80 20.26
N LEU A 520 -15.31 6.80 19.75
CA LEU A 520 -16.73 6.56 20.05
C LEU A 520 -16.89 5.43 21.05
N LYS A 521 -17.79 5.60 22.02
CA LYS A 521 -18.16 4.55 22.97
C LYS A 521 -19.69 4.48 23.11
N ILE A 522 -20.18 3.25 23.27
CA ILE A 522 -21.53 2.97 23.78
C ILE A 522 -21.38 2.79 25.29
N GLU A 523 -22.02 3.66 26.05
CA GLU A 523 -22.15 3.53 27.49
C GLU A 523 -23.50 2.87 27.76
N ASP A 524 -23.48 1.57 28.06
CA ASP A 524 -24.65 0.86 28.56
C ASP A 524 -24.98 1.44 29.95
N SER A 525 -26.20 1.98 30.09
CA SER A 525 -26.72 2.54 31.35
C SER A 525 -27.08 1.47 32.36
#